data_AF-A0A4Q3J917-F1
#
_entry.id   AF-A0A4Q3J917-F1
#
_cell.length_a   1.000
_cell.length_b   1.000
_cell.length_c   1.000
_cell.angle_alpha   90.00
_cell.angle_beta   90.00
_cell.angle_gamma   90.00
#
_symmetry.space_group_name_H-M   'P 1'
#
loop_
_entity.id
_entity.type
_entity.pdbx_description
1 polymer ?
#
loop_
_entity_poly.entity_id
_entity_poly.type
_entity_poly.pdbx_seq_one_letter_code
_entity_poly.pdbx_strand_id
1 'polypeptide(L)'
;MTVESKNPETQGLHAGWRSDPTTGSVAVPIYQTTSYQFEDSEHAADLFALKRLGNIYTRLGNPTTDVLEKRVAALEGGAAALAVASGQTATAYSVQNLAVVGDNIVASTDLYGGTYNLFKNT
;
A
#
# COMPACT_ATOMS: atom_id res chain seq x y z
N MET A 1 -10.44 -13.82 6.65
CA MET A 1 -11.41 -14.16 5.59
C MET A 1 -11.56 -12.96 4.69
N THR A 2 -11.09 -13.04 3.44
CA THR A 2 -11.41 -12.06 2.41
C THR A 2 -12.89 -12.15 2.10
N VAL A 3 -13.54 -11.01 1.94
CA VAL A 3 -14.96 -10.96 1.59
C VAL A 3 -15.00 -10.93 0.09
N GLU A 4 -15.24 -12.08 -0.52
CA GLU A 4 -15.57 -12.15 -1.94
C GLU A 4 -16.99 -11.63 -2.11
N SER A 5 -17.08 -10.34 -2.40
CA SER A 5 -18.32 -9.68 -2.79
C SER A 5 -18.07 -8.92 -4.08
N LYS A 6 -19.07 -8.89 -4.96
CA LYS A 6 -19.08 -8.04 -6.16
C LYS A 6 -19.68 -6.66 -5.88
N ASN A 7 -20.24 -6.44 -4.69
CA ASN A 7 -20.89 -5.18 -4.32
C ASN A 7 -19.84 -4.20 -3.74
N PRO A 8 -19.58 -3.05 -4.39
CA PRO A 8 -18.55 -2.11 -3.95
C PRO A 8 -18.75 -1.59 -2.51
N GLU A 9 -19.99 -1.41 -2.08
CA GLU A 9 -20.31 -0.96 -0.72
C GLU A 9 -19.90 -1.98 0.32
N THR A 10 -20.09 -3.27 -0.01
CA THR A 10 -19.63 -4.37 0.85
C THR A 10 -18.11 -4.40 0.87
N GLN A 11 -17.45 -4.35 -0.28
CA GLN A 11 -15.98 -4.33 -0.36
C GLN A 11 -15.38 -3.14 0.41
N GLY A 12 -15.94 -1.94 0.24
CA GLY A 12 -15.49 -0.73 0.93
C GLY A 12 -15.61 -0.81 2.44
N LEU A 13 -16.58 -1.57 2.97
CA LEU A 13 -16.71 -1.76 4.42
C LEU A 13 -15.81 -2.89 4.95
N HIS A 14 -15.44 -3.86 4.12
CA HIS A 14 -15.11 -5.20 4.61
C HIS A 14 -13.87 -5.85 4.01
N ALA A 15 -13.39 -5.39 2.86
CA ALA A 15 -12.13 -5.88 2.31
C ALA A 15 -10.98 -5.50 3.25
N GLY A 16 -10.03 -6.43 3.38
CA GLY A 16 -8.82 -6.28 4.20
C GLY A 16 -8.98 -6.51 5.70
N TRP A 17 -10.19 -6.39 6.29
CA TRP A 17 -10.37 -6.52 7.74
C TRP A 17 -11.76 -7.04 8.14
N ARG A 18 -11.79 -7.85 9.20
CA ARG A 18 -13.01 -8.46 9.74
C ARG A 18 -13.13 -8.25 11.24
N SER A 19 -12.12 -8.71 11.96
CA SER A 19 -11.98 -8.51 13.40
C SER A 19 -10.54 -8.82 13.80
N ASP A 20 -10.08 -8.20 14.88
CA ASP A 20 -8.83 -8.58 15.54
C ASP A 20 -8.99 -9.98 16.18
N PRO A 21 -8.14 -10.96 15.85
CA PRO A 21 -8.22 -12.30 16.45
C PRO A 21 -7.87 -12.32 17.95
N THR A 22 -7.21 -11.28 18.47
CA THR A 22 -6.77 -11.22 19.87
C THR A 22 -7.84 -10.66 20.78
N THR A 23 -8.53 -9.59 20.34
CA THR A 23 -9.50 -8.84 21.17
C THR A 23 -10.95 -8.93 20.67
N GLY A 24 -11.17 -9.38 19.44
CA GLY A 24 -12.49 -9.34 18.80
C GLY A 24 -12.90 -7.97 18.26
N SER A 25 -12.05 -6.94 18.32
CA SER A 25 -12.37 -5.61 17.80
C SER A 25 -12.68 -5.65 16.30
N VAL A 26 -13.85 -5.16 15.91
CA VAL A 26 -14.25 -5.03 14.49
C VAL A 26 -13.72 -3.76 13.84
N ALA A 27 -13.39 -2.73 14.63
CA ALA A 27 -12.65 -1.57 14.15
C ALA A 27 -11.18 -1.96 13.95
N VAL A 28 -10.56 -1.45 12.89
CA VAL A 28 -9.12 -1.63 12.62
C VAL A 28 -8.32 -0.90 13.71
N PRO A 29 -7.46 -1.58 14.48
CA PRO A 29 -6.58 -0.90 15.43
C PRO A 29 -5.62 0.06 14.73
N ILE A 30 -5.27 1.14 15.41
CA ILE A 30 -4.29 2.12 14.92
C ILE A 30 -2.90 1.69 15.38
N TYR A 31 -2.10 1.14 14.46
CA TYR A 31 -0.71 0.75 14.70
C TYR A 31 0.21 1.97 14.53
N GLN A 32 0.10 2.93 15.47
CA GLN A 32 0.90 4.16 15.51
C GLN A 32 2.33 3.88 16.04
N THR A 33 3.09 3.06 15.32
CA THR A 33 4.47 2.68 15.64
C THR A 33 5.39 2.92 14.45
N THR A 34 6.69 3.05 14.70
CA THR A 34 7.72 3.13 13.66
C THR A 34 8.31 1.75 13.33
N SER A 35 8.48 0.88 14.32
CA SER A 35 9.22 -0.38 14.21
C SER A 35 8.48 -1.53 14.88
N TYR A 36 8.87 -2.75 14.54
CA TYR A 36 8.30 -3.99 15.06
C TYR A 36 9.37 -4.85 15.71
N GLN A 37 9.02 -5.46 16.84
CA GLN A 37 9.91 -6.35 17.58
C GLN A 37 10.10 -7.67 16.82
N PHE A 38 11.36 -8.09 16.63
CA PHE A 38 11.68 -9.42 16.13
C PHE A 38 11.65 -10.44 17.27
N GLU A 39 11.35 -11.69 16.92
CA GLU A 39 11.37 -12.83 17.85
C GLU A 39 12.84 -13.14 18.24
N ASP A 40 13.72 -13.21 17.25
CA ASP A 40 15.17 -13.37 17.37
C ASP A 40 15.89 -12.88 16.10
N SER A 41 17.21 -13.09 16.02
CA SER A 41 18.03 -12.68 14.86
C SER A 41 17.74 -13.48 13.58
N GLU A 42 17.31 -14.74 13.70
CA GLU A 42 16.98 -15.58 12.55
C GLU A 42 15.65 -15.13 11.92
N HIS A 43 14.64 -14.84 12.75
CA HIS A 43 13.38 -14.22 12.31
C HIS A 43 13.63 -12.90 11.58
N ALA A 44 14.52 -12.04 12.10
CA ALA A 44 14.87 -10.80 11.42
C ALA A 44 15.48 -11.06 10.02
N ALA A 45 16.44 -11.98 9.93
CA ALA A 45 17.08 -12.34 8.65
C ALA A 45 16.06 -12.88 7.63
N ASP A 46 15.12 -13.71 8.07
CA ASP A 46 14.09 -14.27 7.20
C ASP A 46 13.09 -13.23 6.69
N LEU A 47 12.73 -12.22 7.51
CA LEU A 47 11.89 -11.10 7.08
C LEU A 47 12.59 -10.25 6.00
N PHE A 48 13.86 -9.88 6.22
CA PHE A 48 14.61 -9.08 5.25
C PHE A 48 14.94 -9.84 3.96
N ALA A 49 15.07 -11.16 4.03
CA ALA A 49 15.27 -12.03 2.86
C ALA A 49 13.95 -12.40 2.15
N LEU A 50 12.80 -11.91 2.62
CA LEU A 50 11.46 -12.25 2.12
C LEU A 50 11.14 -13.75 2.17
N LYS A 51 11.80 -14.50 3.05
CA LYS A 51 11.50 -15.92 3.33
C LYS A 51 10.29 -16.09 4.23
N ARG A 52 10.07 -15.10 5.11
CA ARG A 52 8.87 -14.96 5.95
C ARG A 52 8.25 -13.59 5.68
N LEU A 53 6.93 -13.54 5.57
CA LEU A 53 6.20 -12.27 5.47
C LEU A 53 5.93 -11.73 6.88
N GLY A 54 6.12 -10.43 7.06
CA GLY A 54 5.88 -9.77 8.33
C GLY A 54 6.27 -8.30 8.30
N ASN A 55 5.99 -7.60 9.39
CA ASN A 55 6.30 -6.19 9.52
C ASN A 55 7.72 -5.99 10.05
N ILE A 56 8.45 -5.04 9.48
CA ILE A 56 9.83 -4.68 9.84
C ILE A 56 9.86 -3.24 10.37
N TYR A 57 9.39 -2.31 9.53
CA TYR A 57 9.41 -0.88 9.81
C TYR A 57 8.27 -0.19 9.02
N THR A 58 7.59 0.79 9.62
CA THR A 58 6.37 1.41 9.05
C THR A 58 6.58 2.06 7.68
N ARG A 59 7.80 2.52 7.35
CA ARG A 59 8.13 3.01 5.99
C ARG A 59 8.02 1.92 4.91
N LEU A 60 8.17 0.65 5.28
CA LEU A 60 8.07 -0.50 4.38
C LEU A 60 6.65 -1.11 4.39
N GLY A 61 5.99 -1.10 5.54
CA GLY A 61 4.64 -1.64 5.71
C GLY A 61 4.11 -1.44 7.13
N ASN A 62 2.79 -1.28 7.25
CA ASN A 62 2.09 -1.06 8.52
C ASN A 62 0.71 -1.72 8.47
N PRO A 63 0.26 -2.46 9.51
CA PRO A 63 -1.02 -3.17 9.47
C PRO A 63 -2.25 -2.27 9.26
N THR A 64 -2.26 -1.04 9.80
CA THR A 64 -3.36 -0.10 9.55
C THR A 64 -3.40 0.30 8.08
N THR A 65 -2.24 0.57 7.50
CA THR A 65 -2.08 0.94 6.08
C THR A 65 -2.38 -0.23 5.13
N ASP A 66 -1.95 -1.44 5.46
CA ASP A 66 -2.18 -2.66 4.68
C ASP A 66 -3.68 -2.97 4.51
N VAL A 67 -4.51 -2.67 5.52
CA VAL A 67 -5.97 -2.77 5.38
C VAL A 67 -6.51 -1.79 4.33
N LEU A 68 -6.00 -0.55 4.29
CA LEU A 68 -6.37 0.42 3.26
C LEU A 68 -5.94 -0.07 1.87
N GLU A 69 -4.71 -0.54 1.74
CA GLU A 69 -4.14 -1.06 0.48
C GLU A 69 -4.96 -2.23 -0.07
N LYS A 70 -5.24 -3.24 0.76
CA LYS A 70 -6.09 -4.39 0.39
C LYS A 70 -7.49 -3.96 -0.02
N ARG A 71 -8.04 -2.95 0.64
CA ARG A 71 -9.39 -2.45 0.36
C ARG A 71 -9.46 -1.68 -0.96
N VAL A 72 -8.49 -0.80 -1.23
CA VAL A 72 -8.39 -0.09 -2.51
C VAL A 72 -8.17 -1.09 -3.65
N ALA A 73 -7.27 -2.07 -3.48
CA ALA A 73 -7.05 -3.12 -4.48
C ALA A 73 -8.32 -3.90 -4.80
N ALA A 74 -9.11 -4.26 -3.78
CA ALA A 74 -10.39 -4.97 -3.98
C ALA A 74 -11.42 -4.13 -4.74
N LEU A 75 -11.49 -2.81 -4.48
CA LEU A 75 -12.42 -1.89 -5.14
C LEU A 75 -12.05 -1.63 -6.60
N GLU A 76 -10.76 -1.46 -6.89
CA GLU A 76 -10.24 -1.18 -8.24
C GLU A 76 -10.04 -2.47 -9.09
N GLY A 77 -10.11 -3.65 -8.46
CA GLY A 77 -9.82 -4.93 -9.12
C GLY A 77 -8.33 -5.15 -9.44
N GLY A 78 -7.44 -4.41 -8.77
CA GLY A 78 -5.99 -4.53 -8.92
C GLY A 78 -5.41 -5.70 -8.12
N ALA A 79 -4.22 -6.16 -8.52
CA ALA A 79 -3.51 -7.23 -7.80
C ALA A 79 -3.03 -6.79 -6.40
N ALA A 80 -2.70 -5.50 -6.25
CA ALA A 80 -2.27 -4.87 -5.02
C ALA A 80 -2.48 -3.35 -5.12
N ALA A 81 -2.34 -2.65 -3.99
CA ALA A 81 -2.23 -1.19 -3.95
C ALA A 81 -1.12 -0.80 -2.96
N LEU A 82 -0.66 0.44 -3.05
CA LEU A 82 0.34 1.01 -2.15
C LEU A 82 -0.15 2.36 -1.65
N ALA A 83 -0.28 2.51 -0.34
CA ALA A 83 -0.64 3.78 0.27
C ALA A 83 0.62 4.63 0.50
N VAL A 84 0.53 5.90 0.11
CA VAL A 84 1.65 6.84 0.16
C VAL A 84 1.18 8.18 0.74
N ALA A 85 2.14 9.03 1.09
CA ALA A 85 1.87 10.28 1.80
C ALA A 85 1.04 11.30 1.00
N SER A 86 1.05 11.23 -0.34
CA SER A 86 0.29 12.14 -1.19
C SER A 86 0.00 11.55 -2.58
N GLY A 87 -0.99 12.12 -3.28
CA GLY A 87 -1.24 11.78 -4.69
C GLY A 87 -0.04 12.08 -5.61
N GLN A 88 0.75 13.12 -5.32
CA GLN A 88 1.96 13.39 -6.09
C GLN A 88 3.06 12.35 -5.86
N THR A 89 3.17 11.82 -4.64
CA THR A 89 4.06 10.68 -4.35
C THR A 89 3.61 9.43 -5.12
N ALA A 90 2.29 9.19 -5.22
CA ALA A 90 1.77 8.05 -5.98
C ALA A 90 2.13 8.14 -7.46
N THR A 91 1.94 9.32 -8.07
CA THR A 91 2.35 9.57 -9.46
C THR A 91 3.86 9.42 -9.65
N ALA A 92 4.66 10.05 -8.78
CA ALA A 92 6.11 10.02 -8.89
C ALA A 92 6.69 8.60 -8.74
N TYR A 93 6.23 7.83 -7.74
CA TYR A 93 6.67 6.45 -7.54
C TYR A 93 6.26 5.55 -8.70
N SER A 94 5.05 5.72 -9.24
CA SER A 94 4.59 4.94 -10.40
C SER A 94 5.50 5.14 -11.61
N VAL A 95 5.91 6.39 -11.87
CA VAL A 95 6.80 6.73 -12.99
C VAL A 95 8.22 6.23 -12.74
N GLN A 96 8.80 6.55 -11.58
CA GLN A 96 10.19 6.18 -11.24
C GLN A 96 10.41 4.68 -11.15
N ASN A 97 9.36 3.91 -10.83
CA ASN A 97 9.43 2.46 -10.78
C ASN A 97 9.36 1.81 -12.16
N LEU A 98 8.87 2.52 -13.19
CA LEU A 98 8.66 1.97 -14.53
C LEU A 98 9.66 2.50 -15.57
N ALA A 99 10.05 3.78 -15.47
CA ALA A 99 10.83 4.46 -16.48
C ALA A 99 12.28 4.68 -16.03
N VAL A 100 13.20 4.61 -17.00
CA VAL A 100 14.61 4.97 -16.83
C VAL A 100 15.04 6.01 -17.85
N VAL A 101 16.27 6.53 -17.70
CA VAL A 101 16.85 7.48 -18.64
C VAL A 101 16.88 6.87 -20.05
N GLY A 102 16.24 7.55 -21.00
CA GLY A 102 16.11 7.12 -22.39
C GLY A 102 14.70 6.67 -22.78
N ASP A 103 13.83 6.39 -21.80
CA ASP A 103 12.42 6.07 -22.05
C ASP A 103 11.60 7.31 -22.40
N ASN A 104 10.42 7.09 -22.99
CA ASN A 104 9.48 8.14 -23.35
C ASN A 104 8.14 7.92 -22.63
N ILE A 105 7.57 9.00 -22.09
CA ILE A 105 6.23 9.00 -21.48
C ILE A 105 5.29 9.81 -22.39
N VAL A 106 4.22 9.16 -22.85
CA VAL A 106 3.13 9.85 -23.57
C VAL A 106 2.05 10.21 -22.56
N ALA A 107 1.73 11.50 -22.46
CA ALA A 107 0.73 12.00 -21.51
C ALA A 107 -0.29 12.91 -22.19
N SER A 108 -1.47 13.03 -21.57
CA SER A 108 -2.52 13.96 -21.99
C SER A 108 -2.02 15.41 -21.98
N THR A 109 -2.60 16.27 -22.82
CA THR A 109 -2.39 17.73 -22.77
C THR A 109 -3.05 18.36 -21.55
N ASP A 110 -4.02 17.68 -20.95
CA ASP A 110 -4.83 18.17 -19.85
C ASP A 110 -4.54 17.36 -18.57
N LEU A 111 -3.52 17.80 -17.84
CA LEU A 111 -3.06 17.16 -16.60
C LEU A 111 -3.24 18.09 -15.41
N TYR A 112 -3.38 17.48 -14.22
CA TYR A 112 -3.23 18.22 -12.97
C TYR A 112 -1.85 18.91 -12.93
N GLY A 113 -1.82 20.19 -12.53
CA GLY A 113 -0.62 21.04 -12.62
C GLY A 113 0.62 20.47 -11.93
N GLY A 114 0.46 19.76 -10.80
CA GLY A 114 1.58 19.08 -10.13
C GLY A 114 2.20 17.97 -10.99
N THR A 115 1.36 17.17 -11.65
CA THR A 115 1.80 16.09 -12.55
C THR A 115 2.41 16.64 -13.84
N TYR A 116 1.87 17.75 -14.37
CA TYR A 116 2.49 18.46 -15.48
C TYR A 116 3.91 18.93 -15.10
N ASN A 117 4.05 19.56 -13.94
CA ASN A 117 5.35 20.06 -13.47
C ASN A 117 6.35 18.93 -13.21
N LEU A 118 5.89 17.78 -12.70
CA LEU A 118 6.71 16.58 -12.57
C LEU A 118 7.31 16.18 -13.92
N PHE A 119 6.49 16.01 -14.97
CA PHE A 119 6.98 15.60 -16.29
C PHE A 119 7.79 16.68 -17.02
N LYS A 120 7.52 17.96 -16.74
CA LYS A 120 8.19 19.05 -17.45
C LYS A 120 9.56 19.40 -16.89
N ASN A 121 9.77 19.22 -15.58
CA ASN A 121 10.92 19.81 -14.88
C ASN A 121 11.73 18.82 -14.02
N THR A 122 11.34 17.54 -13.94
CA THR A 122 12.06 16.51 -13.19
C THR A 122 12.48 15.39 -14.12
#